data_AF-A0A821C8T6-F1
#
_entry.id   AF-A0A821C8T6-F1
#
_cell.length_a   1.000
_cell.length_b   1.000
_cell.length_c   1.000
_cell.angle_alpha   90.00
_cell.angle_beta   90.00
_cell.angle_gamma   90.00
#
_symmetry.space_group_name_H-M   'P 1'
#
loop_
_entity.id
_entity.type
_entity.pdbx_description
1 polymer ?
#
loop_
_entity_poly.entity_id
_entity_poly.type
_entity_poly.pdbx_seq_one_letter_code
_entity_poly.pdbx_strand_id
1 'polypeptide(L)'
;MRFPDAVEYIHISDQYTGMKGQNGDQQSSSAPQTNTGTAAQQQDALNTSERSIRRVLIIAFNLMPHNGRSLQVTCESLSSDYLRFVLHVIDRVGSFRLTSKESKMKAIKNRQRIEEQFLKGVNLQRQEQAQQRREEQRRVEKEKIMQSDDPELQRKWEEKEHKREMKRRQPKMKQMKVKAM
;
A
#
# COMPACT_ATOMS: atom_id res chain seq x y z
N MET A 1 16.28 19.30 33.62
CA MET A 1 15.39 18.13 33.44
C MET A 1 16.18 17.08 32.67
N ARG A 2 16.19 15.81 33.08
CA ARG A 2 16.85 14.77 32.26
C ARG A 2 15.91 14.46 31.08
N PHE A 3 16.40 14.59 29.86
CA PHE A 3 15.69 14.33 28.60
C PHE A 3 14.80 13.07 28.55
N PRO A 4 15.17 11.90 29.15
CA PRO A 4 14.35 10.69 29.03
C PRO A 4 12.93 10.80 29.63
N ASP A 5 12.71 11.64 30.63
CA ASP A 5 11.41 11.69 31.32
C ASP A 5 10.32 12.39 30.50
N ALA A 6 10.72 13.15 29.47
CA ALA A 6 9.83 13.91 28.61
C ALA A 6 9.66 13.32 27.21
N VAL A 7 10.48 12.35 26.82
CA VAL A 7 10.36 11.67 25.53
C VAL A 7 9.37 10.52 25.69
N GLU A 8 8.26 10.57 24.97
CA GLU A 8 7.27 9.49 24.97
C GLU A 8 7.75 8.33 24.10
N TYR A 9 8.13 8.61 22.85
CA TYR A 9 8.76 7.61 21.99
C TYR A 9 9.63 8.26 20.91
N ILE A 10 10.61 7.48 20.45
CA ILE A 10 11.43 7.80 19.28
C ILE A 10 11.24 6.67 18.26
N HIS A 11 10.79 7.02 17.08
CA HIS A 11 10.64 6.10 15.95
C HIS A 11 11.63 6.47 14.85
N ILE A 12 12.55 5.55 14.56
CA ILE A 12 13.51 5.65 13.46
C ILE A 12 13.14 4.58 12.44
N SER A 13 12.70 4.98 11.26
CA SER A 13 12.32 4.05 10.21
C SER A 13 12.91 4.45 8.87
N ASP A 14 13.44 3.47 8.16
CA ASP A 14 13.85 3.59 6.76
C ASP A 14 12.81 3.03 5.79
N GLN A 15 11.65 2.62 6.31
CA GLN A 15 10.57 1.91 5.63
C GLN A 15 9.20 2.53 5.91
N TYR A 16 9.18 3.81 6.28
CA TYR A 16 7.95 4.49 6.62
C TYR A 16 7.14 4.79 5.36
N THR A 17 5.90 4.32 5.36
CA THR A 17 4.95 4.50 4.27
C THR A 17 3.82 5.46 4.68
N GLY A 18 3.95 6.26 5.74
CA GLY A 18 2.85 7.14 6.20
C GLY A 18 1.85 6.40 7.11
N MET A 19 1.03 7.14 7.86
CA MET A 19 -0.10 6.54 8.58
C MET A 19 -1.09 5.93 7.59
N LYS A 20 -1.50 4.68 7.81
CA LYS A 20 -2.65 4.09 7.09
C LYS A 20 -3.86 4.89 7.53
N GLY A 21 -4.38 5.77 6.67
CA GLY A 21 -5.53 6.58 7.01
C GLY A 21 -6.67 5.66 7.44
N GLN A 22 -7.12 5.84 8.68
CA GLN A 22 -8.46 5.43 9.07
C GLN A 22 -9.36 6.44 8.33
N ASN A 23 -10.16 5.97 7.38
CA ASN A 23 -10.90 6.72 6.34
C ASN A 23 -10.15 6.84 5.01
N GLY A 24 -10.31 5.82 4.16
CA GLY A 24 -9.84 5.79 2.77
C GLY A 24 -10.83 6.34 1.76
N ASP A 25 -11.84 7.11 2.18
CA ASP A 25 -12.82 7.74 1.30
C ASP A 25 -13.03 9.20 1.73
N GLN A 26 -12.31 10.14 1.11
CA GLN A 26 -12.79 11.45 0.63
C GLN A 26 -11.69 12.52 0.47
N GLN A 27 -11.66 13.09 -0.74
CA GLN A 27 -11.31 14.48 -1.15
C GLN A 27 -9.84 14.94 -1.06
N SER A 28 -9.11 15.29 -2.13
CA SER A 28 -9.29 16.21 -3.29
C SER A 28 -8.78 17.65 -3.06
N SER A 29 -7.76 18.06 -3.83
CA SER A 29 -7.60 19.37 -4.50
C SER A 29 -6.16 19.48 -5.05
N SER A 30 -5.93 19.56 -6.36
CA SER A 30 -6.08 20.79 -7.17
C SER A 30 -5.92 20.49 -8.67
N ALA A 31 -6.70 21.18 -9.51
CA ALA A 31 -6.73 21.15 -10.99
C ALA A 31 -6.15 22.50 -11.54
N PRO A 32 -5.97 22.77 -12.87
CA PRO A 32 -6.91 22.46 -13.98
C PRO A 32 -6.36 22.05 -15.38
N GLN A 33 -7.15 21.17 -16.03
CA GLN A 33 -7.62 21.08 -17.44
C GLN A 33 -6.70 21.23 -18.68
N THR A 34 -6.82 20.26 -19.60
CA THR A 34 -7.33 20.50 -20.97
C THR A 34 -7.84 19.19 -21.64
N ASN A 35 -8.97 19.33 -22.36
CA ASN A 35 -9.84 18.27 -22.89
C ASN A 35 -9.31 17.56 -24.16
N THR A 36 -9.65 16.27 -24.35
CA THR A 36 -10.60 15.76 -25.39
C THR A 36 -10.63 14.22 -25.44
N GLY A 37 -11.84 13.63 -25.38
CA GLY A 37 -12.20 12.39 -26.12
C GLY A 37 -12.13 11.04 -25.39
N THR A 38 -13.23 10.67 -24.72
CA THR A 38 -13.86 9.32 -24.59
C THR A 38 -13.03 8.04 -24.38
N ALA A 39 -13.45 7.27 -23.36
CA ALA A 39 -13.09 5.90 -22.97
C ALA A 39 -11.92 5.73 -21.97
N ALA A 40 -12.14 6.13 -20.71
CA ALA A 40 -11.32 5.68 -19.58
C ALA A 40 -12.13 5.69 -18.27
N GLN A 41 -13.17 4.85 -18.16
CA GLN A 41 -13.67 4.45 -16.85
C GLN A 41 -12.66 3.46 -16.25
N GLN A 42 -12.25 3.71 -15.02
CA GLN A 42 -11.31 2.93 -14.20
C GLN A 42 -9.80 3.17 -14.40
N GLN A 43 -9.38 4.43 -14.36
CA GLN A 43 -8.06 4.83 -13.86
C GLN A 43 -8.17 5.23 -12.38
N ASP A 44 -8.40 4.28 -11.48
CA ASP A 44 -8.42 4.58 -10.02
C ASP A 44 -7.89 3.43 -9.16
N ALA A 45 -7.18 2.49 -9.76
CA ALA A 45 -6.49 1.45 -9.02
C ALA A 45 -5.02 1.46 -9.39
N LEU A 46 -4.20 1.81 -8.39
CA LEU A 46 -2.74 1.74 -8.37
C LEU A 46 -2.06 3.00 -8.92
N ASN A 47 -2.28 4.09 -8.21
CA ASN A 47 -1.19 5.01 -7.93
C ASN A 47 -0.10 4.21 -7.19
N THR A 48 0.74 3.45 -7.90
CA THR A 48 1.88 2.70 -7.33
C THR A 48 2.90 3.64 -6.67
N SER A 49 2.69 4.96 -6.77
CA SER A 49 3.40 6.00 -6.03
C SER A 49 2.85 6.22 -4.61
N GLU A 50 1.72 5.63 -4.22
CA GLU A 50 1.11 5.80 -2.90
C GLU A 50 1.76 4.92 -1.83
N ARG A 51 2.99 5.34 -1.56
CA ARG A 51 3.66 5.54 -0.28
C ARG A 51 5.11 5.16 -0.50
N SER A 52 5.82 6.02 -1.22
CA SER A 52 7.28 5.94 -1.33
C SER A 52 7.85 5.66 0.06
N ILE A 53 8.58 4.57 0.22
CA ILE A 53 9.29 4.27 1.46
C ILE A 53 10.23 5.45 1.74
N ARG A 54 10.01 6.11 2.89
CA ARG A 54 10.81 7.26 3.32
C ARG A 54 11.59 6.93 4.58
N ARG A 55 12.75 7.55 4.70
CA ARG A 55 13.49 7.61 5.96
C ARG A 55 12.86 8.71 6.81
N VAL A 56 12.33 8.33 7.97
CA VAL A 56 11.63 9.24 8.88
C VAL A 56 12.12 9.03 10.30
N LEU A 57 12.35 10.15 10.98
CA LEU A 57 12.56 10.24 12.42
C LEU A 57 11.32 10.91 13.00
N ILE A 58 10.61 10.21 13.88
CA ILE A 58 9.47 10.76 14.62
C ILE A 58 9.87 10.76 16.10
N ILE A 59 9.78 11.91 16.75
CA ILE A 59 10.03 12.04 18.18
C ILE A 59 8.78 12.66 18.79
N ALA A 60 8.19 11.95 19.74
CA ALA A 60 7.05 12.44 20.51
C ALA A 60 7.53 12.88 21.90
N PHE A 61 7.14 14.08 22.30
CA PHE A 61 7.45 14.65 23.60
C PHE A 61 6.16 14.82 24.40
N ASN A 62 6.22 14.43 25.67
CA ASN A 62 5.16 14.73 26.63
C ASN A 62 5.44 16.10 27.28
N LEU A 63 4.58 17.06 26.98
CA LEU A 63 4.67 18.43 27.48
C LEU A 63 3.78 18.60 28.72
N MET A 64 4.01 17.80 29.76
CA MET A 64 3.34 18.02 31.04
C MET A 64 3.95 19.24 31.75
N PRO A 65 3.12 20.16 32.31
CA PRO A 65 3.61 21.26 33.11
C PRO A 65 4.17 20.74 34.43
N HIS A 66 5.48 20.52 34.49
CA HIS A 66 6.16 20.22 35.74
C HIS A 66 6.34 21.52 36.54
N ASN A 67 5.96 21.50 37.82
CA ASN A 67 6.13 22.57 38.80
C ASN A 67 5.14 23.75 38.72
N GLY A 68 3.92 23.54 38.21
CA GLY A 68 2.85 24.56 38.23
C GLY A 68 3.13 25.79 37.37
N ARG A 69 4.11 25.71 36.46
CA ARG A 69 4.38 26.74 35.47
C ARG A 69 3.33 26.70 34.37
N SER A 70 3.00 27.86 33.79
CA SER A 70 2.12 27.91 32.64
C SER A 70 2.70 27.08 31.49
N LEU A 71 1.82 26.50 30.69
CA LEU A 71 2.19 25.72 29.51
C LEU A 71 3.11 26.52 28.58
N GLN A 72 2.89 27.83 28.49
CA GLN A 72 3.64 28.73 27.61
C GLN A 72 5.12 28.86 28.02
N VAL A 73 5.40 29.11 29.30
CA VAL A 73 6.78 29.22 29.81
C VAL A 73 7.50 27.86 29.75
N THR A 74 6.76 26.78 30.00
CA THR A 74 7.27 25.41 29.89
C THR A 74 7.60 25.10 28.44
N CYS A 75 6.74 25.43 27.49
CA CYS A 75 6.96 25.25 26.05
C CYS A 75 8.18 26.03 25.56
N GLU A 76 8.37 27.29 25.94
CA GLU A 76 9.52 28.08 25.46
C GLU A 76 10.86 27.51 25.93
N SER A 77 10.97 27.16 27.22
CA SER A 77 12.20 26.59 27.78
C SER A 77 12.45 25.14 27.35
N LEU A 78 11.39 24.33 27.19
CA LEU A 78 11.54 22.96 26.68
C LEU A 78 11.84 22.96 25.19
N SER A 79 11.29 23.90 24.42
CA SER A 79 11.52 23.97 22.98
C SER A 79 13.00 24.16 22.67
N SER A 80 13.73 25.02 23.39
CA SER A 80 15.17 25.20 23.14
C SER A 80 15.98 23.93 23.41
N ASP A 81 15.72 23.26 24.54
CA ASP A 81 16.48 22.08 24.95
C ASP A 81 16.11 20.85 24.11
N TYR A 82 14.83 20.68 23.77
CA TYR A 82 14.34 19.58 22.93
C TYR A 82 14.72 19.78 21.47
N LEU A 83 14.68 21.00 20.93
CA LEU A 83 15.19 21.25 19.58
C LEU A 83 16.68 20.95 19.51
N ARG A 84 17.46 21.34 20.52
CA ARG A 84 18.88 20.97 20.59
C ARG A 84 19.07 19.45 20.64
N PHE A 85 18.23 18.73 21.38
CA PHE A 85 18.24 17.26 21.40
C PHE A 85 17.88 16.66 20.04
N VAL A 86 16.81 17.13 19.40
CA VAL A 86 16.37 16.68 18.07
C VAL A 86 17.48 16.89 17.04
N LEU A 87 18.11 18.07 17.01
CA LEU A 87 19.23 18.36 16.13
C LEU A 87 20.42 17.43 16.40
N HIS A 88 20.74 17.19 17.68
CA HIS A 88 21.77 16.23 18.04
C HIS A 88 21.46 14.81 17.54
N VAL A 89 20.21 14.36 17.69
CA VAL A 89 19.77 13.04 17.21
C VAL A 89 19.88 12.95 15.69
N ILE A 90 19.50 14.00 14.95
CA ILE A 90 19.63 14.05 13.49
C ILE A 90 21.10 13.87 13.08
N ASP A 91 22.02 14.62 13.67
CA ASP A 91 23.45 14.53 13.36
C ASP A 91 24.00 13.14 13.67
N ARG A 92 23.59 12.57 14.81
CA ARG A 92 24.01 11.23 15.22
C ARG A 92 23.46 10.15 14.32
N VAL A 93 22.17 10.18 13.97
CA VAL A 93 21.53 9.23 13.05
C VAL A 93 22.21 9.21 11.69
N GLY A 94 22.62 10.37 11.16
CA GLY A 94 23.39 10.43 9.92
C GLY A 94 24.78 9.77 10.02
N SER A 95 25.41 9.84 11.20
CA SER A 95 26.74 9.25 11.45
C SER A 95 26.71 7.75 11.68
N PHE A 96 25.57 7.18 12.11
CA PHE A 96 25.46 5.75 12.39
C PHE A 96 25.52 4.93 11.10
N ARG A 97 26.69 4.32 10.87
CA ARG A 97 26.89 3.34 9.80
C ARG A 97 26.98 1.95 10.42
N LEU A 98 26.33 0.97 9.78
CA LEU A 98 26.54 -0.45 10.09
C LEU A 98 27.97 -0.81 9.69
N THR A 99 28.87 -0.87 10.66
CA THR A 99 30.29 -1.20 10.45
C THR A 99 30.49 -2.68 10.14
N SER A 100 29.62 -3.54 10.69
CA SER A 100 29.63 -4.98 10.39
C SER A 100 29.02 -5.27 9.01
N LYS A 101 29.78 -6.02 8.20
CA LYS A 101 29.32 -6.51 6.88
C LYS A 101 28.10 -7.43 7.02
N GLU A 102 28.04 -8.24 8.08
CA GLU A 102 26.95 -9.18 8.33
C GLU A 102 25.64 -8.45 8.65
N SER A 103 25.69 -7.46 9.54
CA SER A 103 24.52 -6.65 9.90
C SER A 103 24.00 -5.87 8.70
N LYS A 104 24.91 -5.35 7.85
CA LYS A 104 24.54 -4.68 6.59
C LYS A 104 23.83 -5.63 5.63
N MET A 105 24.35 -6.85 5.45
CA MET A 105 23.72 -7.85 4.58
C MET A 105 22.33 -8.26 5.07
N LYS A 106 22.17 -8.47 6.39
CA LYS A 106 20.88 -8.78 7.00
C LYS A 106 19.86 -7.65 6.77
N ALA A 107 20.27 -6.40 6.91
CA ALA A 107 19.42 -5.24 6.64
C ALA A 107 19.00 -5.17 5.16
N ILE A 108 19.92 -5.41 4.21
CA ILE A 108 19.63 -5.44 2.77
C ILE A 108 18.62 -6.55 2.45
N LYS A 109 18.84 -7.77 2.96
CA LYS A 109 17.94 -8.90 2.73
C LYS A 109 16.54 -8.65 3.31
N ASN A 110 16.44 -7.97 4.45
CA ASN A 110 15.15 -7.61 5.02
C ASN A 110 14.41 -6.58 4.16
N ARG A 111 15.12 -5.56 3.63
CA ARG A 111 14.55 -4.60 2.68
C ARG A 111 14.01 -5.28 1.43
N GLN A 112 14.80 -6.19 0.84
CA GLN A 112 14.37 -6.97 -0.33
C GLN A 112 13.13 -7.83 -0.03
N ARG A 113 13.09 -8.49 1.13
CA ARG A 113 11.94 -9.30 1.54
C ARG A 113 10.66 -8.47 1.65
N ILE A 114 10.75 -7.26 2.19
CA ILE A 114 9.59 -6.38 2.36
C ILE A 114 9.12 -5.85 1.01
N GLU A 115 10.05 -5.49 0.11
CA GLU A 115 9.74 -5.15 -1.27
C GLU A 115 9.05 -6.30 -2.02
N GLU A 116 9.54 -7.53 -1.88
CA GLU A 116 8.90 -8.72 -2.46
C GLU A 116 7.49 -8.96 -1.91
N GLN A 117 7.29 -8.81 -0.59
CA GLN A 117 5.98 -8.96 0.03
C GLN A 117 5.00 -7.89 -0.46
N PHE A 118 5.46 -6.65 -0.59
CA PHE A 118 4.69 -5.57 -1.16
C PHE A 118 4.28 -5.88 -2.60
N LEU A 119 5.21 -6.30 -3.44
CA LEU A 119 4.94 -6.62 -4.84
C LEU A 119 3.98 -7.80 -5.00
N LYS A 120 4.10 -8.82 -4.13
CA LYS A 120 3.15 -9.94 -4.07
C LYS A 120 1.74 -9.48 -3.69
N GLY A 121 1.62 -8.58 -2.70
CA GLY A 121 0.35 -7.99 -2.30
C GLY A 121 -0.30 -7.20 -3.45
N VAL A 122 0.47 -6.35 -4.14
CA VAL A 122 -0.01 -5.57 -5.30
C VAL A 122 -0.49 -6.48 -6.43
N ASN A 123 0.27 -7.53 -6.76
CA ASN A 123 -0.12 -8.47 -7.81
C ASN A 123 -1.38 -9.25 -7.45
N LEU A 124 -1.52 -9.67 -6.19
CA LEU A 124 -2.73 -10.35 -5.71
C LEU A 124 -3.95 -9.44 -5.81
N GLN A 125 -3.84 -8.19 -5.34
CA GLN A 125 -4.92 -7.21 -5.44
C GLN A 125 -5.31 -6.92 -6.89
N ARG A 126 -4.33 -6.79 -7.79
CA ARG A 126 -4.60 -6.60 -9.23
C ARG A 126 -5.31 -7.82 -9.83
N GLN A 127 -4.91 -9.02 -9.44
CA GLN A 127 -5.54 -10.26 -9.89
C GLN A 127 -6.98 -10.37 -9.38
N GLU A 128 -7.21 -10.05 -8.11
CA GLU A 128 -8.53 -10.04 -7.48
C GLU A 128 -9.46 -9.02 -8.15
N GLN A 129 -9.02 -7.78 -8.35
CA GLN A 129 -9.80 -6.76 -9.07
C GLN A 129 -10.12 -7.19 -10.50
N ALA A 130 -9.16 -7.79 -11.22
CA ALA A 130 -9.42 -8.28 -12.57
C ALA A 130 -10.42 -9.46 -12.57
N GLN A 131 -10.42 -10.30 -11.53
CA GLN A 131 -11.41 -11.37 -11.37
C GLN A 131 -12.80 -10.80 -11.04
N GLN A 132 -12.89 -9.85 -10.10
CA GLN A 132 -14.14 -9.17 -9.75
C GLN A 132 -14.77 -8.49 -10.97
N ARG A 133 -14.00 -7.75 -11.78
CA ARG A 133 -14.50 -7.16 -13.03
C ARG A 133 -15.04 -8.20 -14.01
N ARG A 134 -14.38 -9.36 -14.14
CA ARG A 134 -14.85 -10.46 -15.01
C ARG A 134 -16.09 -11.16 -14.46
N GLU A 135 -16.26 -11.20 -13.15
CA GLU A 135 -17.43 -11.77 -12.51
C GLU A 135 -18.63 -10.82 -12.59
N GLU A 136 -18.42 -9.53 -12.35
CA GLU A 136 -19.44 -8.49 -12.53
C GLU A 136 -19.93 -8.45 -13.98
N GLN A 137 -19.03 -8.47 -14.97
CA GLN A 137 -19.43 -8.55 -16.38
C GLN A 137 -20.27 -9.81 -16.68
N ARG A 138 -19.90 -10.98 -16.14
CA ARG A 138 -20.70 -12.20 -16.30
C ARG A 138 -22.05 -12.10 -15.61
N ARG A 139 -22.13 -11.45 -14.45
CA ARG A 139 -23.37 -11.26 -13.71
C ARG A 139 -24.32 -10.32 -14.44
N VAL A 140 -23.82 -9.19 -14.94
CA VAL A 140 -24.59 -8.22 -15.72
C VAL A 140 -25.07 -8.84 -17.03
N GLU A 141 -24.23 -9.61 -17.71
CA GLU A 141 -24.62 -10.31 -18.94
C GLU A 141 -25.73 -11.34 -18.65
N LYS A 142 -25.61 -12.12 -17.58
CA LYS A 142 -26.64 -13.06 -17.12
C LYS A 142 -27.96 -12.37 -16.75
N GLU A 143 -27.90 -11.25 -16.06
CA GLU A 143 -29.07 -10.46 -15.68
C GLU A 143 -29.77 -9.85 -16.91
N LYS A 144 -28.99 -9.37 -17.89
CA LYS A 144 -29.51 -8.85 -19.16
C LYS A 144 -30.21 -9.92 -20.01
N ILE A 145 -29.73 -11.16 -19.96
CA ILE A 145 -30.35 -12.30 -20.66
C ILE A 145 -31.61 -12.77 -19.95
N MET A 146 -31.61 -12.78 -18.62
CA MET A 146 -32.79 -13.11 -17.83
C MET A 146 -33.91 -12.06 -17.96
N GLN A 147 -33.55 -10.81 -18.26
CA GLN A 147 -34.51 -9.75 -18.59
C GLN A 147 -34.99 -9.77 -20.05
N SER A 148 -34.36 -10.54 -20.95
CA SER A 148 -34.81 -10.65 -22.34
C SER A 148 -35.75 -11.85 -22.52
N ASP A 149 -37.02 -11.60 -22.79
CA ASP A 149 -38.09 -12.60 -22.97
C ASP A 149 -38.03 -13.40 -24.30
N ASP A 150 -36.86 -13.52 -24.95
CA ASP A 150 -36.72 -14.17 -26.26
C ASP A 150 -36.20 -15.64 -26.12
N PRO A 151 -37.05 -16.66 -26.34
CA PRO A 151 -36.73 -18.07 -26.06
C PRO A 151 -35.61 -18.66 -26.94
N GLU A 152 -35.33 -18.07 -28.12
CA GLU A 152 -34.23 -18.54 -28.98
C GLU A 152 -32.85 -18.05 -28.50
N LEU A 153 -32.78 -16.84 -27.95
CA LEU A 153 -31.51 -16.29 -27.43
C LEU A 153 -31.04 -17.07 -26.20
N GLN A 154 -31.96 -17.53 -25.37
CA GLN A 154 -31.67 -18.34 -24.20
C GLN A 154 -31.08 -19.70 -24.56
N ARG A 155 -31.64 -20.38 -25.58
CA ARG A 155 -31.15 -21.68 -26.05
C ARG A 155 -29.74 -21.61 -26.65
N LYS A 156 -29.46 -20.58 -27.45
CA LYS A 156 -28.09 -20.31 -27.97
C LYS A 156 -27.10 -19.98 -26.85
N TRP A 157 -27.56 -19.35 -25.78
CA TRP A 157 -26.74 -19.02 -24.62
C TRP A 157 -26.35 -20.24 -23.80
N GLU A 158 -27.31 -21.11 -23.49
CA GLU A 158 -27.11 -22.36 -22.75
C GLU A 158 -26.14 -23.32 -23.48
N GLU A 159 -26.29 -23.48 -24.80
CA GLU A 159 -25.36 -24.30 -25.60
C GLU A 159 -23.93 -23.72 -25.61
N LYS A 160 -23.81 -22.39 -25.67
CA LYS A 160 -22.51 -21.69 -25.66
C LYS A 160 -21.84 -21.74 -24.28
N GLU A 161 -22.62 -21.79 -23.20
CA GLU A 161 -22.11 -21.99 -21.84
C GLU A 161 -21.67 -23.45 -21.63
N HIS A 162 -22.50 -24.41 -22.02
CA HIS A 162 -22.18 -25.84 -21.92
C HIS A 162 -20.89 -26.20 -22.69
N LYS A 163 -20.68 -25.63 -23.88
CA LYS A 163 -19.44 -25.81 -24.66
C LYS A 163 -18.21 -25.18 -23.98
N ARG A 164 -18.38 -24.09 -23.23
CA ARG A 164 -17.31 -23.45 -22.45
C ARG A 164 -16.97 -24.26 -21.20
N GLU A 165 -17.97 -24.77 -20.48
CA GLU A 165 -17.79 -25.65 -19.32
C GLU A 165 -17.03 -26.92 -19.73
N MET A 166 -17.44 -27.57 -20.82
CA MET A 166 -16.77 -28.77 -21.33
C MET A 166 -15.31 -28.51 -21.70
N LYS A 167 -14.99 -27.35 -22.28
CA LYS A 167 -13.61 -26.95 -22.57
C LYS A 167 -12.80 -26.55 -21.32
N ARG A 168 -13.45 -26.04 -20.26
CA ARG A 168 -12.81 -25.72 -18.98
C ARG A 168 -12.52 -26.96 -18.15
N ARG A 169 -13.40 -27.96 -18.21
CA ARG A 169 -13.29 -29.24 -17.50
C ARG A 169 -12.31 -30.21 -18.17
N GLN A 170 -11.97 -29.98 -19.44
CA GLN A 170 -10.96 -30.77 -20.12
C GLN A 170 -9.58 -30.56 -19.47
N PRO A 171 -8.93 -31.62 -18.95
CA PRO A 171 -7.61 -31.53 -18.36
C PRO A 171 -6.60 -31.16 -19.44
N LYS A 172 -5.92 -30.01 -19.27
CA LYS A 172 -4.82 -29.62 -20.15
C LYS A 172 -3.59 -30.46 -19.78
N MET A 173 -3.30 -31.49 -20.56
CA MET A 173 -2.08 -32.28 -20.41
C MET A 173 -0.87 -31.38 -20.65
N LYS A 174 -0.12 -31.07 -19.58
CA LYS A 174 1.17 -30.40 -19.69
C LYS A 174 2.16 -31.44 -20.21
N GLN A 175 2.73 -31.21 -21.40
CA GLN A 175 3.82 -32.03 -21.90
C GLN A 175 5.01 -31.88 -20.95
N MET A 176 5.36 -32.94 -20.21
CA MET A 176 6.66 -33.03 -19.56
C MET A 176 7.69 -33.21 -20.66
N LYS A 177 8.48 -32.17 -20.91
CA LYS A 177 9.65 -32.25 -21.79
C LYS A 177 10.72 -33.00 -21.02
N VAL A 178 10.81 -34.31 -21.22
CA VAL A 178 11.89 -35.13 -20.67
C VAL A 178 13.18 -34.65 -21.32
N LYS A 179 14.07 -34.04 -20.52
CA LYS A 179 15.41 -33.69 -20.96
C LYS A 179 16.22 -34.99 -20.89
N ALA A 180 16.61 -35.51 -22.05
CA ALA A 180 17.55 -36.63 -22.14
C ALA A 180 18.85 -36.24 -21.42
N MET A 181 19.44 -37.22 -20.70
CA MET A 181 20.69 -37.11 -19.96
C MET A 181 21.84 -36.56 -20.82
#